data_AF-A0A6A7NBQ9-F1
#
_entry.id   AF-A0A6A7NBQ9-F1
#
_cell.length_a   1.000
_cell.length_b   1.000
_cell.length_c   1.000
_cell.angle_alpha   90.00
_cell.angle_beta   90.00
_cell.angle_gamma   90.00
#
_symmetry.space_group_name_H-M   'P 1'
#
loop_
_entity.id
_entity.type
_entity.pdbx_description
1 polymer ?
#
loop_
_entity_poly.entity_id
_entity_poly.type
_entity_poly.pdbx_seq_one_letter_code
_entity_poly.pdbx_strand_id
1 'polypeptide(L)'
;MRFKFETMRHGRCFAEAEDEDDYIEVVIWYDQNTAPKNVRYLLHIRDEPLPKQITEAGALQDATRIAVNHFSSVKTKDRDEFEMHCSRITARWPGVLYNKLGG
;
A
#
# COMPACT_ATOMS: atom_id res chain seq x y z
N MET A 1 6.31 2.71 -7.36
CA MET A 1 5.28 3.79 -7.47
C MET A 1 5.08 4.47 -6.11
N ARG A 2 4.84 5.79 -6.06
CA ARG A 2 4.67 6.51 -4.78
C ARG A 2 3.29 7.16 -4.68
N PHE A 3 2.66 7.04 -3.52
CA PHE A 3 1.31 7.53 -3.22
C PHE A 3 1.33 8.40 -1.96
N LYS A 4 0.61 9.52 -1.96
CA LYS A 4 0.46 10.38 -0.78
C LYS A 4 -0.95 10.24 -0.23
N PHE A 5 -1.07 10.20 1.10
CA PHE A 5 -2.35 10.09 1.79
C PHE A 5 -2.27 10.72 3.17
N GLU A 6 -3.42 10.97 3.79
CA GLU A 6 -3.50 11.50 5.15
C GLU A 6 -4.30 10.53 6.04
N THR A 7 -3.85 10.35 7.27
CA THR A 7 -4.58 9.58 8.29
C THR A 7 -4.89 10.47 9.48
N MET A 8 -5.99 10.17 10.19
CA MET A 8 -6.33 10.92 11.41
C MET A 8 -5.26 10.77 12.51
N ARG A 9 -4.56 9.63 12.56
CA ARG A 9 -3.59 9.32 13.63
C ARG A 9 -2.21 9.91 13.37
N HIS A 10 -1.74 9.85 12.12
CA HIS A 10 -0.35 10.19 11.77
C HIS A 10 -0.22 11.43 10.87
N GLY A 11 -1.35 12.02 10.47
CA GLY A 11 -1.36 13.13 9.53
C GLY A 11 -0.85 12.71 8.14
N ARG A 12 0.02 13.51 7.54
CA ARG A 12 0.56 13.30 6.19
C ARG A 12 1.50 12.11 6.13
N CYS A 13 1.16 11.16 5.27
CA CYS A 13 1.90 9.93 5.03
C CYS A 13 2.18 9.77 3.52
N PHE A 14 3.11 8.88 3.19
CA PHE A 14 3.24 8.39 1.83
C PHE A 14 3.56 6.90 1.81
N ALA A 15 3.14 6.21 0.76
CA ALA A 15 3.43 4.82 0.50
C ALA A 15 4.31 4.70 -0.74
N GLU A 16 5.32 3.85 -0.70
CA GLU A 16 6.13 3.44 -1.83
C GLU A 16 5.83 1.97 -2.11
N ALA A 17 5.42 1.65 -3.33
CA ALA A 17 5.03 0.32 -3.73
C ALA A 17 5.92 -0.17 -4.88
N GLU A 18 6.50 -1.34 -4.75
CA GLU A 18 7.40 -1.94 -5.74
C GLU A 18 6.99 -3.39 -6.00
N ASP A 19 7.07 -3.80 -7.26
CA ASP A 19 6.80 -5.18 -7.66
C ASP A 19 8.11 -5.96 -7.49
N GLU A 20 8.06 -7.01 -6.68
CA GLU A 20 9.15 -7.95 -6.44
C GLU A 20 8.75 -9.31 -7.03
N ASP A 21 9.73 -10.19 -7.30
CA ASP A 21 9.52 -11.43 -8.06
C ASP A 21 8.32 -12.29 -7.59
N ASP A 22 8.04 -12.32 -6.28
CA ASP A 22 6.98 -13.14 -5.66
C ASP A 22 5.97 -12.38 -4.78
N TYR A 23 6.10 -11.06 -4.64
CA TYR A 23 5.19 -10.20 -3.88
C TYR A 23 5.23 -8.75 -4.34
N ILE A 24 4.27 -7.94 -3.88
CA ILE A 24 4.36 -6.49 -3.98
C ILE A 24 4.77 -5.96 -2.62
N GLU A 25 5.90 -5.26 -2.56
CA GLU A 25 6.30 -4.51 -1.38
C GLU A 25 5.52 -3.20 -1.32
N VAL A 26 5.01 -2.84 -0.15
CA VAL A 26 4.53 -1.48 0.15
C VAL A 26 5.16 -0.98 1.45
N VAL A 27 5.95 0.09 1.35
CA VAL A 27 6.54 0.78 2.50
C VAL A 27 5.75 2.05 2.79
N ILE A 28 5.12 2.13 3.96
CA ILE A 28 4.40 3.30 4.42
C ILE A 28 5.29 4.12 5.34
N TRP A 29 5.48 5.38 4.99
CA TRP A 29 6.23 6.36 5.76
C TRP A 29 5.30 7.38 6.42
N TYR A 30 5.54 7.66 7.71
CA TYR A 30 4.72 8.53 8.54
C TYR A 30 5.55 9.34 9.55
N ASP A 31 4.92 10.24 10.30
CA ASP A 31 5.56 11.15 11.28
C ASP A 31 6.73 12.00 10.70
N GLN A 32 6.64 12.35 9.41
CA GLN A 32 7.71 13.01 8.63
C GLN A 32 8.22 14.34 9.20
N ASN A 33 7.44 15.01 10.04
CA ASN A 33 7.78 16.34 10.59
C ASN A 33 8.65 16.26 11.86
N THR A 34 8.78 15.08 12.49
CA THR A 34 9.52 14.93 13.76
C THR A 34 10.67 13.94 13.61
N ALA A 35 10.34 12.69 13.31
CA ALA A 35 11.28 11.63 13.04
C ALA A 35 10.60 10.66 12.06
N PRO A 36 11.11 10.52 10.81
CA PRO A 36 10.52 9.63 9.83
C PRO A 36 10.47 8.20 10.35
N LYS A 37 9.27 7.62 10.36
CA LYS A 37 9.04 6.22 10.69
C LYS A 37 8.49 5.49 9.49
N ASN A 38 8.69 4.17 9.45
CA ASN A 38 8.14 3.34 8.39
C ASN A 38 7.51 2.04 8.90
N VAL A 39 6.68 1.45 8.05
CA VAL A 39 6.10 0.12 8.20
C VAL A 39 6.16 -0.55 6.83
N ARG A 40 6.54 -1.82 6.78
CA ARG A 40 6.64 -2.60 5.54
C ARG A 40 5.48 -3.59 5.43
N TYR A 41 5.00 -3.77 4.20
CA TYR A 41 3.94 -4.71 3.86
C TYR A 41 4.40 -5.56 2.68
N LEU A 42 4.37 -6.88 2.83
CA LEU A 42 4.69 -7.85 1.78
C LEU A 42 3.39 -8.50 1.33
N LEU A 43 2.91 -8.16 0.13
CA LEU A 43 1.62 -8.62 -0.39
C LEU A 43 1.80 -9.69 -1.46
N HIS A 44 1.51 -10.94 -1.11
CA HIS A 44 1.53 -12.06 -2.04
C HIS A 44 0.15 -12.22 -2.71
N ILE A 45 0.12 -12.18 -4.03
CA ILE A 45 -1.11 -12.38 -4.83
C ILE A 45 -1.23 -13.86 -5.21
N ARG A 46 -2.23 -14.57 -4.67
CA ARG A 46 -2.30 -16.05 -4.74
C ARG A 46 -3.13 -16.65 -5.90
N ASP A 47 -3.72 -15.85 -6.80
CA ASP A 47 -4.77 -16.37 -7.71
C ASP A 47 -4.23 -17.09 -8.97
N GLU A 48 -4.61 -18.36 -9.10
CA GLU A 48 -4.84 -19.09 -10.36
C GLU A 48 -6.34 -19.47 -10.48
N PRO A 49 -6.99 -19.43 -11.66
CA PRO A 49 -6.52 -18.97 -12.97
C PRO A 49 -6.89 -17.49 -13.27
N LEU A 50 -6.10 -16.83 -14.12
CA LEU A 50 -6.13 -15.39 -14.44
C LEU A 50 -7.44 -14.92 -15.15
N PRO A 51 -8.30 -14.09 -14.54
CA PRO A 51 -9.33 -13.35 -15.27
C PRO A 51 -8.86 -11.89 -15.47
N LYS A 52 -8.63 -11.50 -16.73
CA LYS A 52 -8.14 -10.18 -17.20
C LYS A 52 -6.90 -9.67 -16.45
N GLN A 53 -5.75 -9.73 -17.13
CA GLN A 53 -4.50 -9.09 -16.71
C GLN A 53 -4.77 -7.65 -16.23
N ILE A 54 -4.82 -7.45 -14.92
CA ILE A 54 -4.64 -6.11 -14.38
C ILE A 54 -3.24 -5.68 -14.78
N THR A 55 -3.10 -4.43 -15.18
CA THR A 55 -1.77 -3.87 -15.45
C THR A 55 -0.96 -3.87 -14.16
N GLU A 56 0.36 -3.96 -14.28
CA GLU A 56 1.29 -3.85 -13.15
C GLU A 56 0.98 -2.60 -12.29
N ALA A 57 0.78 -1.45 -12.94
CA ALA A 57 0.37 -0.22 -12.28
C ALA A 57 -0.96 -0.35 -11.49
N GLY A 58 -1.91 -1.13 -11.99
CA GLY A 58 -3.16 -1.43 -11.28
C GLY A 58 -2.93 -2.33 -10.07
N ALA A 59 -2.05 -3.33 -10.19
CA ALA A 59 -1.67 -4.21 -9.09
C ALA A 59 -0.98 -3.43 -7.95
N LEU A 60 -0.02 -2.55 -8.27
CA LEU A 60 0.65 -1.68 -7.30
C LEU A 60 -0.33 -0.73 -6.58
N GLN A 61 -1.31 -0.19 -7.31
CA GLN A 61 -2.36 0.65 -6.74
C GLN A 61 -3.23 -0.10 -5.74
N ASP A 62 -3.67 -1.31 -6.08
CA ASP A 62 -4.51 -2.12 -5.21
C ASP A 62 -3.73 -2.61 -3.98
N ALA A 63 -2.49 -3.06 -4.15
CA ALA A 63 -1.63 -3.44 -3.04
C ALA A 63 -1.41 -2.28 -2.06
N THR A 64 -1.15 -1.07 -2.59
CA THR A 64 -1.02 0.14 -1.77
C THR A 64 -2.28 0.41 -0.96
N ARG A 65 -3.46 0.24 -1.55
CA ARG A 65 -4.73 0.47 -0.86
C ARG A 65 -4.95 -0.51 0.29
N ILE A 66 -4.62 -1.78 0.08
CA ILE A 66 -4.68 -2.81 1.12
C ILE A 66 -3.77 -2.41 2.30
N ALA A 67 -2.52 -2.06 2.01
CA ALA A 67 -1.55 -1.62 3.02
C ALA A 67 -2.03 -0.37 3.78
N VAL A 68 -2.50 0.66 3.08
CA VAL A 68 -3.01 1.90 3.69
C VAL A 68 -4.22 1.64 4.58
N ASN A 69 -5.11 0.74 4.17
CA ASN A 69 -6.28 0.37 4.96
C ASN A 69 -5.89 -0.34 6.27
N HIS A 70 -4.96 -1.29 6.18
CA HIS A 70 -4.44 -1.97 7.37
C HIS A 70 -3.72 -0.97 8.29
N PHE A 71 -2.85 -0.11 7.74
CA PHE A 71 -2.15 0.94 8.48
C PHE A 71 -3.11 1.88 9.22
N SER A 72 -4.22 2.25 8.58
CA SER A 72 -5.22 3.15 9.16
C SER A 72 -6.07 2.50 10.25
N SER A 73 -6.25 1.18 10.20
CA SER A 73 -7.12 0.43 11.12
C SER A 73 -6.36 -0.17 12.30
N VAL A 74 -5.08 -0.49 12.13
CA VAL A 74 -4.25 -1.17 13.13
C VAL A 74 -3.30 -0.20 13.80
N LYS A 75 -2.90 -0.49 15.05
CA LYS A 75 -1.82 0.26 15.72
C LYS A 75 -0.49 -0.33 15.31
N THR A 76 0.23 0.37 14.46
CA THR A 76 1.58 0.02 14.01
C THR A 76 2.65 0.76 14.81
N LYS A 77 3.86 0.23 14.80
CA LYS A 77 5.08 0.81 15.33
C LYS A 77 6.10 0.99 14.22
N ASP A 78 7.12 1.79 14.49
CA ASP A 78 8.23 1.97 13.55
C ASP A 78 8.92 0.63 13.30
N ARG A 79 9.18 0.34 12.02
CA ARG A 79 9.79 -0.89 11.49
C ARG A 79 8.94 -2.15 11.66
N ASP A 80 7.65 -2.01 11.92
CA ASP A 80 6.74 -3.16 11.82
C ASP A 80 6.75 -3.70 10.38
N GLU A 81 6.63 -5.02 10.25
CA GLU A 81 6.51 -5.72 8.98
C GLU A 81 5.26 -6.61 9.02
N PHE A 82 4.48 -6.56 7.95
CA PHE A 82 3.26 -7.36 7.80
C PHE A 82 3.30 -8.15 6.50
N GLU A 83 3.15 -9.46 6.60
CA GLU A 83 2.96 -10.33 5.44
C GLU A 83 1.46 -10.55 5.23
N MET A 84 0.98 -10.35 4.01
CA MET A 84 -0.42 -10.50 3.63
C MET A 84 -0.55 -11.35 2.38
N HIS A 85 -1.51 -12.25 2.40
CA HIS A 85 -1.90 -13.00 1.23
C HIS A 85 -3.27 -12.54 0.76
N CYS A 86 -3.33 -12.03 -0.46
CA CYS A 86 -4.56 -11.51 -1.07
C CYS A 86 -4.86 -12.22 -2.39
N SER A 87 -6.14 -12.44 -2.67
CA SER A 87 -6.59 -12.74 -4.02
C SER A 87 -6.68 -11.44 -4.82
N ARG A 88 -6.55 -11.52 -6.15
CA ARG A 88 -6.72 -10.38 -7.08
C ARG A 88 -8.16 -9.88 -7.17
N ILE A 89 -9.08 -10.49 -6.42
CA ILE A 89 -10.47 -10.02 -6.27
C ILE A 89 -10.70 -9.63 -4.82
N THR A 90 -10.34 -8.40 -4.45
CA THR A 90 -11.05 -7.69 -3.37
C THR A 90 -11.00 -6.18 -3.60
N ALA A 91 -12.15 -5.67 -4.03
CA ALA A 91 -12.61 -4.30 -3.87
C ALA A 91 -11.71 -3.17 -4.43
N ARG A 92 -12.15 -2.61 -5.56
CA ARG A 92 -11.94 -1.18 -5.83
C ARG A 92 -12.39 -0.41 -4.58
N TRP A 93 -11.44 0.03 -3.77
CA TRP A 93 -11.71 0.86 -2.61
C TRP A 93 -12.49 2.13 -3.06
N PRO A 94 -13.51 2.58 -2.31
CA PRO A 94 -14.24 3.81 -2.62
C PRO A 94 -13.51 5.08 -2.16
N GLY A 95 -12.34 4.95 -1.52
CA GLY A 95 -11.59 6.09 -1.00
C GLY A 95 -10.83 6.84 -2.09
N VAL A 96 -10.79 8.17 -1.91
CA VAL A 96 -10.15 9.13 -2.81
C VAL A 96 -8.63 9.02 -2.68
N LEU A 97 -7.97 8.48 -3.71
CA LEU A 97 -6.53 8.59 -3.87
C LEU A 97 -6.22 9.93 -4.55
N TYR A 98 -5.50 10.80 -3.85
CA TYR A 98 -4.94 12.00 -4.46
C TYR A 98 -3.67 11.63 -5.24
N ASN A 99 -3.84 10.99 -6.40
CA ASN A 99 -2.78 10.93 -7.39
C ASN A 99 -2.72 12.28 -8.10
N LYS A 100 -1.80 13.17 -7.68
CA LYS A 100 -1.28 14.20 -8.59
C LYS A 100 0.08 13.75 -9.08
N LEU A 101 0.07 13.17 -10.27
CA LEU A 101 1.21 13.10 -11.18
C LEU A 101 1.46 14.49 -11.78
N GLY A 102 2.74 14.84 -11.98
CA GLY A 102 3.16 15.85 -12.95
C GLY A 102 3.89 17.06 -12.37
N GLY A 103 5.21 17.06 -12.57
CA GLY A 103 6.17 18.12 -12.32
C GLY A 103 7.55 17.59 -12.60
#